data_AF-A0A378WF65-F1
#
_entry.id   AF-A0A378WF65-F1
#
_cell.length_a   1.000
_cell.length_b   1.000
_cell.length_c   1.000
_cell.angle_alpha   90.00
_cell.angle_beta   90.00
_cell.angle_gamma   90.00
#
_symmetry.space_group_name_H-M   'P 1'
#
loop_
_entity.id
_entity.type
_entity.pdbx_description
1 polymer ?
#
loop_
_entity_poly.entity_id
_entity_poly.type
_entity_poly.pdbx_seq_one_letter_code
_entity_poly.pdbx_strand_id
1 'polypeptide(L)'
;MTSPVHLTQAEAASKIEQINSSRDQAVQKLGQIADAQEQMLRASWHGDSAASYEQVSQAQREEFERLIATLNTVVEKGSEHIRSVASLDQG
;
A
#
# COMPACT_ATOMS: atom_id res chain seq x y z
N MET A 1 -18.74 -29.19 -15.31
CA MET A 1 -17.89 -29.38 -14.13
C MET A 1 -16.96 -28.19 -14.06
N THR A 2 -17.24 -27.23 -13.18
CA THR A 2 -16.32 -26.14 -12.87
C THR A 2 -15.19 -26.73 -12.03
N SER A 3 -13.95 -26.73 -12.52
CA SER A 3 -12.80 -27.16 -11.71
C SER A 3 -12.81 -26.38 -10.39
N PRO A 4 -12.69 -27.04 -9.23
CA PRO A 4 -12.58 -26.33 -7.96
C PRO A 4 -11.32 -25.46 -8.05
N VAL A 5 -11.42 -24.23 -7.55
CA VAL A 5 -10.24 -23.38 -7.36
C VAL A 5 -9.44 -24.02 -6.24
N HIS A 6 -8.52 -24.91 -6.60
CA HIS A 6 -7.60 -25.53 -5.66
C HIS A 6 -6.46 -24.56 -5.38
N LEU A 7 -6.41 -24.04 -4.16
CA LEU A 7 -5.29 -23.23 -3.69
C LEU A 7 -4.64 -24.00 -2.55
N THR A 8 -3.51 -24.64 -2.83
CA THR A 8 -2.78 -25.35 -1.77
C THR A 8 -2.26 -24.36 -0.72
N GLN A 9 -1.95 -24.84 0.48
CA GLN A 9 -1.40 -23.98 1.55
C GLN A 9 -0.06 -23.34 1.14
N ALA A 10 0.76 -24.06 0.36
CA ALA A 10 2.02 -23.52 -0.16
C ALA A 10 1.78 -22.38 -1.16
N GLU A 11 0.82 -22.55 -2.08
CA GLU A 11 0.45 -21.50 -3.03
C GLU A 11 -0.19 -20.30 -2.34
N ALA A 12 -1.01 -20.54 -1.31
CA ALA A 12 -1.61 -19.51 -0.48
C ALA A 12 -0.54 -18.68 0.24
N ALA A 13 0.44 -19.35 0.88
CA ALA A 13 1.56 -18.69 1.54
C ALA A 13 2.38 -17.84 0.55
N SER A 14 2.70 -18.37 -0.63
CA SER A 14 3.44 -17.64 -1.66
C SER A 14 2.66 -16.42 -2.16
N LYS A 15 1.34 -16.53 -2.38
CA LYS A 15 0.52 -15.39 -2.79
C LYS A 15 0.44 -14.31 -1.70
N ILE A 16 0.33 -14.71 -0.43
CA ILE A 16 0.36 -13.79 0.71
C ILE A 16 1.71 -13.06 0.77
N GLU A 17 2.82 -13.75 0.57
CA GLU A 17 4.15 -13.13 0.54
C GLU A 17 4.26 -12.11 -0.61
N GLN A 18 3.78 -12.45 -1.80
CA GLN A 18 3.79 -11.56 -2.96
C GLN A 18 2.99 -10.27 -2.73
N ILE A 19 1.78 -10.36 -2.15
CA ILE A 19 0.97 -9.16 -1.87
C ILE A 19 1.58 -8.30 -0.76
N ASN A 20 2.21 -8.92 0.26
CA ASN A 20 2.92 -8.18 1.29
C ASN A 20 4.14 -7.43 0.73
N SER A 21 4.97 -8.12 -0.06
CA SER A 21 6.12 -7.50 -0.73
C SER A 21 5.69 -6.33 -1.64
N SER A 22 4.61 -6.50 -2.40
CA SER A 22 4.11 -5.44 -3.29
C SER A 22 3.61 -4.24 -2.49
N ARG A 23 2.93 -4.47 -1.35
CA ARG A 23 2.54 -3.41 -0.42
C ARG A 23 3.76 -2.70 0.14
N ASP A 24 4.76 -3.44 0.61
CA ASP A 24 5.96 -2.84 1.23
C ASP A 24 6.68 -1.92 0.22
N GLN A 25 6.79 -2.35 -1.04
CA GLN A 25 7.35 -1.53 -2.12
C GLN A 25 6.52 -0.27 -2.39
N ALA A 26 5.19 -0.37 -2.37
CA ALA A 26 4.31 0.77 -2.56
C ALA A 26 4.43 1.78 -1.41
N VAL A 27 4.42 1.30 -0.16
CA VAL A 27 4.63 2.13 1.04
C VAL A 27 5.98 2.84 0.98
N GLN A 28 7.05 2.13 0.60
CA GLN A 28 8.37 2.72 0.46
C GLN A 28 8.38 3.87 -0.58
N LYS A 29 7.76 3.66 -1.75
CA LYS A 29 7.68 4.70 -2.79
C LYS A 29 6.88 5.91 -2.34
N LEU A 30 5.75 5.70 -1.67
CA LEU A 30 4.94 6.78 -1.12
C LEU A 30 5.71 7.59 -0.07
N GLY A 31 6.47 6.92 0.80
CA GLY A 31 7.38 7.59 1.75
C GLY A 31 8.45 8.43 1.05
N GLN A 32 9.09 7.89 0.01
CA GLN A 32 10.08 8.64 -0.78
C GLN A 32 9.51 9.90 -1.43
N ILE A 33 8.26 9.85 -1.90
CA ILE A 33 7.58 11.02 -2.48
C ILE A 33 7.31 12.07 -1.39
N ALA A 34 6.80 11.65 -0.23
CA ALA A 34 6.56 12.55 0.90
C ALA A 34 7.85 13.23 1.38
N ASP A 35 8.95 12.47 1.49
CA ASP A 35 10.26 13.01 1.88
C ASP A 35 10.79 14.02 0.86
N ALA A 36 10.63 13.75 -0.44
CA ALA A 36 11.03 14.67 -1.50
C ALA A 36 10.23 15.99 -1.47
N GLN A 37 8.93 15.91 -1.13
CA GLN A 37 8.09 17.09 -0.94
C GLN A 37 8.55 17.93 0.25
N GLU A 38 8.88 17.28 1.37
CA GLU A 38 9.38 17.97 2.55
C GLU A 38 10.73 18.65 2.28
N GLN A 39 11.61 18.01 1.50
CA GLN A 39 12.88 18.61 1.08
C GLN A 39 12.66 19.85 0.20
N MET A 40 11.70 19.83 -0.72
CA MET A 40 11.38 21.00 -1.56
C MET A 40 10.90 22.20 -0.74
N LEU A 41 10.10 21.98 0.31
CA LEU A 41 9.68 23.04 1.23
C LEU A 41 10.86 23.64 2.00
N ARG A 42 11.76 22.78 2.48
CA ARG A 42 12.95 23.19 3.23
C ARG A 42 13.98 23.90 2.35
N ALA A 43 14.03 23.60 1.05
CA ALA A 43 15.02 24.10 0.10
C ALA A 43 14.80 25.56 -0.36
N SER A 44 14.17 26.42 0.45
CA SER A 44 14.05 27.86 0.18
C SER A 44 13.19 28.23 -1.04
N TRP A 45 12.10 27.49 -1.30
CA TRP A 45 11.03 28.06 -2.14
C TRP A 45 10.44 29.25 -1.36
N HIS A 46 10.61 30.47 -1.84
CA HIS A 46 10.14 31.70 -1.18
C HIS A 46 9.10 32.42 -2.06
N GLY A 47 8.13 33.10 -1.43
CA GLY A 47 7.05 33.85 -2.09
C GLY A 47 5.67 33.16 -2.01
N ASP A 48 4.64 33.78 -2.59
CA ASP A 48 3.25 33.28 -2.53
C ASP A 48 3.08 31.84 -3.06
N SER A 49 3.95 31.44 -3.99
CA SER A 49 4.01 30.07 -4.52
C SER A 49 4.45 29.04 -3.47
N ALA A 50 5.29 29.43 -2.52
CA ALA A 50 5.74 28.54 -1.45
C ALA A 50 4.63 28.29 -0.41
N ALA A 51 3.89 29.33 -0.03
CA ALA A 51 2.73 29.20 0.86
C ALA A 51 1.62 28.34 0.24
N SER A 52 1.36 28.54 -1.07
CA SER A 52 0.41 27.70 -1.82
C SER A 52 0.88 26.25 -1.91
N TYR A 53 2.17 26.03 -2.14
CA TYR A 53 2.76 24.70 -2.20
C TYR A 53 2.76 24.00 -0.83
N GLU A 54 3.02 24.72 0.26
CA GLU A 54 2.93 24.20 1.63
C GLU A 54 1.54 23.61 1.91
N GLN A 55 0.48 24.34 1.61
CA GLN A 55 -0.90 23.83 1.78
C GLN A 55 -1.17 22.57 0.94
N VAL A 56 -0.74 22.57 -0.33
CA VAL A 56 -0.93 21.42 -1.22
C VAL A 56 -0.13 20.21 -0.73
N SER A 57 1.10 20.41 -0.28
CA SER A 57 1.98 19.34 0.19
C SER A 57 1.47 18.68 1.48
N GLN A 58 0.87 19.45 2.40
CA GLN A 58 0.25 18.89 3.60
C GLN A 58 -0.95 18.01 3.25
N ALA A 59 -1.83 18.49 2.35
CA ALA A 59 -2.97 17.69 1.88
C ALA A 59 -2.53 16.39 1.17
N GLN A 60 -1.45 16.46 0.39
CA GLN A 60 -0.86 15.28 -0.28
C GLN A 60 -0.26 14.29 0.72
N ARG A 61 0.37 14.76 1.80
CA ARG A 61 0.90 13.89 2.86
C ARG A 61 -0.23 13.12 3.55
N GLU A 62 -1.32 13.78 3.91
CA GLU A 62 -2.52 13.14 4.48
C GLU A 62 -3.14 12.13 3.49
N GLU A 63 -3.09 12.40 2.19
CA GLU A 63 -3.54 11.47 1.17
C GLU A 63 -2.64 10.24 1.07
N PHE A 64 -1.31 10.41 1.13
CA PHE A 64 -0.37 9.29 1.15
C PHE A 64 -0.58 8.39 2.37
N GLU A 65 -0.80 8.96 3.56
CA GLU A 65 -1.12 8.19 4.76
C GLU A 65 -2.42 7.39 4.60
N ARG A 66 -3.46 7.99 4.00
CA ARG A 66 -4.72 7.30 3.68
C ARG A 66 -4.53 6.18 2.65
N LEU A 67 -3.69 6.39 1.64
CA LEU A 67 -3.35 5.36 0.66
C LEU A 67 -2.61 4.19 1.31
N ILE A 68 -1.64 4.46 2.19
CA ILE A 68 -0.93 3.43 2.95
C ILE A 68 -1.91 2.63 3.83
N ALA A 69 -2.81 3.29 4.55
CA ALA A 69 -3.82 2.62 5.37
C ALA A 69 -4.75 1.73 4.52
N THR A 70 -5.14 2.21 3.33
CA THR A 70 -5.96 1.45 2.38
C THR A 70 -5.21 0.22 1.87
N LEU A 71 -3.94 0.37 1.47
CA LEU A 71 -3.09 -0.74 1.03
C LEU A 71 -2.95 -1.80 2.11
N ASN A 72 -2.73 -1.40 3.37
CA ASN A 72 -2.65 -2.31 4.50
C ASN A 72 -3.96 -3.11 4.68
N THR A 73 -5.10 -2.41 4.63
CA THR A 73 -6.43 -3.04 4.77
C THR A 73 -6.71 -4.03 3.64
N VAL A 74 -6.34 -3.68 2.40
CA VAL A 74 -6.52 -4.55 1.23
C VAL A 74 -5.67 -5.82 1.35
N VAL A 75 -4.41 -5.68 1.77
CA VAL A 75 -3.50 -6.82 1.94
C VAL A 75 -3.94 -7.72 3.08
N GLU A 76 -4.42 -7.15 4.19
CA GLU A 76 -4.98 -7.90 5.32
C GLU A 76 -6.18 -8.75 4.89
N LYS A 77 -7.21 -8.11 4.32
CA LYS A 77 -8.42 -8.81 3.83
C LYS A 77 -8.11 -9.81 2.73
N GLY A 78 -7.22 -9.46 1.80
CA GLY A 78 -6.76 -10.36 0.75
C GLY A 78 -6.08 -11.60 1.32
N SER A 79 -5.21 -11.42 2.33
CA SER A 79 -4.54 -12.52 3.01
C SER A 79 -5.53 -13.42 3.76
N GLU A 80 -6.52 -12.84 4.43
CA GLU A 80 -7.59 -13.61 5.10
C GLU A 80 -8.40 -14.46 4.11
N HIS A 81 -8.81 -13.88 2.98
CA HIS A 81 -9.54 -14.61 1.95
C HIS A 81 -8.70 -15.74 1.33
N ILE A 82 -7.40 -15.50 1.08
CA ILE A 82 -6.47 -16.52 0.59
C ILE A 82 -6.38 -17.69 1.57
N ARG A 83 -6.22 -17.42 2.87
CA ARG A 83 -6.18 -18.47 3.91
C ARG A 83 -7.50 -19.22 4.01
N SER A 84 -8.63 -18.51 3.94
CA SER A 84 -9.96 -19.11 3.99
C SER A 84 -10.17 -20.11 2.84
N VAL A 85 -9.86 -19.71 1.59
CA VAL A 85 -9.96 -20.59 0.43
C VAL A 85 -9.07 -21.82 0.57
N ALA A 86 -7.81 -21.65 0.99
CA ALA A 86 -6.89 -22.77 1.19
C ALA A 86 -7.31 -23.73 2.31
N SER A 87 -8.02 -23.23 3.33
CA SER A 87 -8.57 -24.06 4.41
C SER A 87 -9.81 -24.85 3.99
N LEU A 88 -10.67 -24.26 3.15
CA LEU A 88 -11.88 -24.91 2.63
C LEU A 88 -11.57 -26.00 1.60
N ASP A 89 -10.46 -25.89 0.88
CA ASP A 89 -10.00 -26.91 -0.09
C ASP A 89 -9.49 -28.21 0.59
N GLN A 90 -9.29 -28.20 1.91
CA GLN A 90 -8.85 -29.38 2.69
C GLN A 90 -9.99 -30.07 3.46
N GLY A 91 -11.22 -29.58 3.33
CA GLY A 91 -12.42 -30.09 4.01
C GLY A 91 -13.23 -31.07 3.18
#